data_AF-M1ZV12-F1
#
_entry.id   AF-M1ZV12-F1
#
_cell.length_a   1.000
_cell.length_b   1.000
_cell.length_c   1.000
_cell.angle_alpha   90.00
_cell.angle_beta   90.00
_cell.angle_gamma   90.00
#
_symmetry.space_group_name_H-M   'P 1'
#
loop_
_entity.id
_entity.type
_entity.pdbx_description
1 polymer ?
#
loop_
_entity_poly.entity_id
_entity_poly.type
_entity_poly.pdbx_seq_one_letter_code
_entity_poly.pdbx_strand_id
1 'polypeptide(L)'
;MKGLKRRVSIIICIMLAFMLVSCNLKKGENKETQKNIKITDSYGKELAFEKAPERIVSLSPGATETIYALNKENTLVGRSDFDDYPAAVSKIKSVGGVKDPSIEKITELKPDLVIGGAHFSKDTVK
;
A
#
# COMPACT_ATOMS: atom_id res chain seq x y z
N MET A 1 -4.99 6.42 67.12
CA MET A 1 -3.97 6.75 66.09
C MET A 1 -3.46 5.57 65.23
N LYS A 2 -3.86 4.30 65.48
CA LYS A 2 -3.38 3.14 64.70
C LYS A 2 -4.11 2.94 63.35
N GLY A 3 -5.38 3.35 63.25
CA GLY A 3 -6.18 3.21 62.02
C GLY A 3 -5.81 4.18 60.90
N LEU A 4 -5.37 5.40 61.23
CA LEU A 4 -4.97 6.42 60.24
C LEU A 4 -3.66 6.04 59.54
N LYS A 5 -2.67 5.52 60.29
CA LYS A 5 -1.39 5.04 59.73
C LYS A 5 -1.58 3.85 58.78
N ARG A 6 -2.53 2.95 59.09
CA ARG A 6 -2.88 1.80 58.24
C ARG A 6 -3.58 2.24 56.94
N ARG A 7 -4.46 3.25 57.00
CA ARG A 7 -5.13 3.81 55.80
C ARG A 7 -4.16 4.59 54.92
N VAL A 8 -3.26 5.39 55.50
CA VAL A 8 -2.22 6.12 54.77
C VAL A 8 -1.25 5.15 54.09
N SER A 9 -0.86 4.06 54.76
CA SER A 9 -0.01 3.03 54.16
C SER A 9 -0.68 2.33 52.97
N ILE A 10 -1.99 2.04 53.04
CA ILE A 10 -2.72 1.42 51.93
C ILE A 10 -2.83 2.38 50.74
N ILE A 11 -3.09 3.66 50.98
CA ILE A 11 -3.18 4.68 49.92
C ILE A 11 -1.82 4.87 49.24
N ILE A 12 -0.72 4.90 50.00
CA ILE A 12 0.64 5.01 49.45
C ILE A 12 0.99 3.78 48.60
N CYS A 13 0.64 2.57 49.05
CA CYS A 13 0.87 1.35 48.26
C CYS A 13 0.04 1.31 46.96
N ILE A 14 -1.21 1.78 46.98
CA ILE A 14 -2.07 1.86 45.78
C ILE A 14 -1.52 2.91 44.81
N MET A 15 -1.03 4.04 45.31
CA MET A 15 -0.46 5.10 44.48
C MET A 15 0.88 4.68 43.85
N LEU A 16 1.70 3.91 44.58
CA LEU A 16 2.93 3.28 44.05
C LEU A 16 2.64 2.20 43.00
N ALA A 17 1.56 1.42 43.18
CA ALA A 17 1.14 0.43 42.19
C ALA A 17 0.63 1.09 40.88
N PHE A 18 -0.06 2.23 40.97
CA PHE A 18 -0.52 2.98 39.80
C PHE A 18 0.64 3.59 38.99
N MET A 19 1.76 3.98 39.63
CA MET A 19 2.93 4.50 38.92
C MET A 19 3.66 3.43 38.07
N LEU A 20 3.55 2.15 38.42
CA LEU A 20 4.23 1.06 37.70
C LEU A 20 3.49 0.58 36.43
N VAL A 21 2.21 0.95 36.28
CA VAL A 21 1.37 0.52 35.14
C VAL A 21 1.45 1.49 33.94
N SER A 22 2.05 2.67 34.11
CA SER A 22 1.98 3.74 33.10
C SER A 22 3.04 3.70 32.00
N CYS A 23 3.79 2.60 31.86
CA CYS A 23 4.69 2.38 30.73
C CYS A 23 4.36 1.04 30.07
N ASN A 24 3.38 1.02 29.15
CA ASN A 24 3.39 0.14 27.96
C ASN A 24 2.19 0.38 27.04
N LEU A 25 2.27 1.49 26.29
CA LEU A 25 1.65 1.60 24.96
C LEU A 25 2.52 2.52 24.10
N LYS A 26 3.79 2.17 23.99
CA LYS A 26 4.64 2.67 22.91
C LYS A 26 4.30 1.84 21.66
N LYS A 27 3.11 2.06 21.10
CA LYS A 27 2.81 1.61 19.75
C LYS A 27 3.68 2.47 18.85
N GLY A 28 4.78 1.88 18.37
CA GLY A 28 5.64 2.50 17.38
C GLY A 28 4.81 2.81 16.15
N GLU A 29 4.30 4.03 16.06
CA GLU A 29 3.95 4.60 14.77
C GLU A 29 5.27 4.76 14.04
N ASN A 30 5.54 3.82 13.14
CA ASN A 30 6.47 4.04 12.05
C ASN A 30 5.89 5.20 11.23
N LYS A 31 6.22 6.44 11.63
CA LYS A 31 6.03 7.60 10.78
C LYS A 31 7.04 7.43 9.65
N GLU A 32 6.67 6.64 8.66
CA GLU A 32 7.30 6.70 7.35
C GLU A 32 7.13 8.14 6.88
N THR A 33 8.23 8.86 6.90
CA THR A 33 8.41 10.15 6.27
C THR A 33 7.80 10.06 4.87
N GLN A 34 6.65 10.69 4.65
CA GLN A 34 6.09 10.88 3.31
C GLN A 34 7.13 11.64 2.50
N LYS A 35 7.92 10.88 1.74
CA LYS A 35 8.92 11.40 0.83
C LYS A 35 8.18 11.56 -0.49
N ASN A 36 8.00 12.79 -0.94
CA ASN A 36 7.57 13.04 -2.32
C ASN A 36 8.55 12.35 -3.26
N ILE A 37 8.14 11.24 -3.87
CA ILE A 37 8.99 10.45 -4.77
C ILE A 37 8.77 11.00 -6.17
N LYS A 38 9.87 11.40 -6.81
CA LYS A 38 9.88 11.72 -8.24
C LYS A 38 10.52 10.56 -9.00
N ILE A 39 9.83 10.09 -10.03
CA ILE A 39 10.28 8.99 -10.88
C ILE A 39 10.21 9.48 -12.32
N THR A 40 11.27 9.25 -13.10
CA THR A 40 11.24 9.44 -14.55
C THR A 40 10.93 8.11 -15.21
N ASP A 41 9.89 8.05 -16.03
CA ASP A 41 9.55 6.84 -16.79
C ASP A 41 10.49 6.60 -17.98
N SER A 42 10.28 5.48 -18.69
CA SER A 42 11.09 5.10 -19.86
C SER A 42 10.97 6.05 -21.06
N TYR A 43 9.97 6.95 -21.09
CA TYR A 43 9.78 7.94 -22.15
C TYR A 43 10.22 9.36 -21.73
N GLY A 44 10.79 9.50 -20.52
CA GLY A 44 11.29 10.75 -19.96
C GLY A 44 10.23 11.59 -19.25
N LYS A 45 9.03 11.06 -18.98
CA LYS A 45 7.98 11.77 -18.22
C LYS A 45 8.31 11.72 -16.73
N GLU A 46 8.35 12.88 -16.08
CA GLU A 46 8.48 12.97 -14.63
C GLU A 46 7.11 12.73 -13.98
N LEU A 47 7.05 11.76 -13.08
CA LEU A 47 5.90 11.41 -12.26
C LEU A 47 6.23 11.75 -10.81
N ALA A 48 5.34 12.46 -10.12
CA ALA A 48 5.48 12.79 -8.71
C ALA A 48 4.41 12.07 -7.89
N PHE A 49 4.83 11.41 -6.83
CA PHE A 49 3.97 10.66 -5.93
C PHE A 49 4.13 11.20 -4.51
N GLU A 50 3.04 11.73 -3.94
CA GLU A 50 2.98 12.14 -2.54
C GLU A 50 2.92 10.93 -1.60
N LYS A 51 2.32 9.83 -2.08
CA LYS A 51 2.23 8.54 -1.40
C LYS A 51 2.39 7.39 -2.40
N ALA A 52 2.68 6.20 -1.88
CA ALA A 52 2.72 4.99 -2.71
C ALA A 52 1.34 4.73 -3.36
N PRO A 53 1.28 4.32 -4.64
CA PRO A 53 0.04 3.94 -5.31
C PRO A 53 -0.67 2.77 -4.60
N GLU A 54 -1.98 2.87 -4.44
CA GLU A 54 -2.81 1.88 -3.75
C GLU A 54 -3.76 1.15 -4.70
N ARG A 55 -3.93 1.64 -5.94
CA ARG A 55 -4.86 1.10 -6.94
C ARG A 55 -4.18 0.99 -8.30
N ILE A 56 -3.50 -0.12 -8.52
CA ILE A 56 -2.68 -0.37 -9.69
C ILE A 56 -3.45 -1.18 -10.72
N VAL A 57 -3.39 -0.77 -11.99
CA VAL A 57 -3.67 -1.65 -13.13
C VAL A 57 -2.33 -2.05 -13.75
N SER A 58 -2.10 -3.35 -13.93
CA SER A 58 -0.94 -3.86 -14.66
C SER A 58 -1.36 -4.34 -16.04
N LEU A 59 -0.64 -3.89 -17.07
CA LEU A 59 -0.78 -4.34 -18.46
C LEU A 59 0.48 -5.08 -18.93
N SER A 60 1.25 -5.60 -17.98
CA SER A 60 2.55 -6.24 -18.21
C SER A 60 2.70 -7.45 -17.29
N PRO A 61 2.76 -8.68 -17.84
CA PRO A 61 2.98 -9.91 -17.06
C PRO A 61 4.14 -9.80 -16.08
N GLY A 62 5.31 -9.34 -16.53
CA GLY A 62 6.47 -9.17 -15.66
C GLY A 62 6.28 -8.15 -14.54
N ALA A 63 5.49 -7.09 -14.76
CA ALA A 63 5.18 -6.14 -13.70
C ALA A 63 4.21 -6.74 -12.68
N THR A 64 3.20 -7.48 -13.13
CA THR A 64 2.27 -8.21 -12.27
C THR A 64 2.99 -9.19 -11.37
N GLU A 65 3.88 -10.00 -11.93
CA GLU A 65 4.72 -10.94 -11.17
C GLU A 65 5.58 -10.23 -10.13
N THR A 66 6.17 -9.08 -10.49
CA THR A 66 6.96 -8.28 -9.57
C THR A 66 6.12 -7.75 -8.41
N ILE A 67 4.90 -7.28 -8.66
CA ILE A 67 3.98 -6.81 -7.62
C ILE A 67 3.67 -7.93 -6.61
N TYR A 68 3.44 -9.15 -7.11
CA TYR A 68 3.24 -10.33 -6.26
C TYR A 68 4.50 -10.70 -5.49
N ALA A 69 5.68 -10.69 -6.13
CA ALA A 69 6.96 -10.96 -5.47
C ALA A 69 7.26 -9.97 -4.33
N LEU A 70 6.74 -8.74 -4.42
CA LEU A 70 6.84 -7.71 -3.39
C LEU A 70 5.77 -7.83 -2.29
N ASN A 71 4.88 -8.83 -2.33
CA ASN A 71 3.72 -8.98 -1.44
C ASN A 71 2.81 -7.73 -1.45
N LYS A 72 2.60 -7.17 -2.65
CA LYS A 72 1.75 -5.99 -2.89
C LYS A 72 0.53 -6.31 -3.75
N GLU A 73 0.15 -7.57 -3.89
CA GLU A 73 -0.98 -8.03 -4.69
C GLU A 73 -2.31 -7.33 -4.35
N ASN A 74 -2.49 -6.88 -3.10
CA ASN A 74 -3.69 -6.17 -2.66
C ASN A 74 -3.89 -4.80 -3.31
N THR A 75 -2.85 -4.22 -3.92
CA THR A 75 -2.98 -2.95 -4.66
C THR A 75 -3.45 -3.17 -6.09
N LEU A 76 -3.40 -4.40 -6.62
CA LEU A 76 -3.70 -4.70 -8.01
C LEU A 76 -5.22 -4.81 -8.21
N VAL A 77 -5.81 -3.80 -8.85
CA VAL A 77 -7.27 -3.71 -9.09
C VAL A 77 -7.66 -4.13 -10.50
N GLY A 78 -6.71 -4.20 -11.43
CA GLY A 78 -6.92 -4.66 -12.78
C GLY A 78 -5.68 -5.28 -13.40
N ARG A 79 -5.91 -6.18 -14.36
CA ARG A 79 -4.87 -6.91 -15.08
C ARG A 79 -5.19 -6.99 -16.58
N SER A 80 -4.20 -7.27 -17.41
CA SER A 80 -4.45 -7.74 -18.77
C SER A 80 -4.90 -9.20 -18.81
N ASP A 81 -5.39 -9.63 -19.97
CA ASP A 81 -5.77 -11.02 -20.25
C ASP A 81 -4.59 -11.99 -20.19
N PHE A 82 -3.35 -11.48 -20.31
CA PHE A 82 -2.12 -12.27 -20.34
C PHE A 82 -1.42 -12.36 -18.98
N ASP A 83 -1.93 -11.65 -17.98
CA ASP A 83 -1.48 -11.77 -16.60
C ASP A 83 -2.16 -13.00 -15.96
N ASP A 84 -1.48 -14.14 -15.97
CA ASP A 84 -2.00 -15.43 -15.49
C ASP A 84 -1.16 -16.06 -14.37
N TYR A 85 0.01 -15.48 -14.05
CA TYR A 85 0.92 -15.95 -13.00
C TYR A 85 1.21 -14.87 -11.94
N PRO A 86 1.23 -15.22 -10.64
CA PRO A 86 0.80 -16.51 -10.09
C PRO A 86 -0.72 -16.74 -10.28
N ALA A 87 -1.18 -17.98 -10.17
CA ALA A 87 -2.57 -18.35 -10.49
C ALA A 87 -3.65 -17.49 -9.77
N ALA A 88 -3.33 -16.89 -8.63
CA ALA A 88 -4.19 -15.97 -7.91
C ALA A 88 -4.55 -14.70 -8.71
N VAL A 89 -3.67 -14.26 -9.62
CA VAL A 89 -3.87 -13.08 -10.49
C VAL A 89 -5.14 -13.22 -11.33
N SER A 90 -5.47 -14.43 -11.77
CA SER A 90 -6.64 -14.70 -12.62
C SER A 90 -7.96 -14.19 -12.03
N LYS A 91 -8.04 -14.04 -10.69
CA LYS A 91 -9.20 -13.51 -9.94
C LYS A 91 -9.39 -12.01 -10.06
N ILE A 92 -8.36 -11.27 -10.47
CA ILE A 92 -8.39 -9.82 -10.63
C ILE A 92 -9.12 -9.48 -11.93
N LYS A 93 -9.84 -8.35 -11.95
CA LYS A 93 -10.64 -7.92 -13.09
C LYS A 93 -9.73 -7.73 -14.32
N SER A 94 -10.04 -8.44 -15.40
CA SER A 94 -9.37 -8.18 -16.68
C SER A 94 -9.85 -6.87 -17.29
N VAL A 95 -8.91 -6.10 -17.82
CA VAL A 95 -9.16 -4.89 -18.62
C VAL A 95 -8.92 -5.12 -20.12
N GLY A 96 -8.68 -6.36 -20.56
CA GLY A 96 -8.50 -6.71 -21.96
C GLY A 96 -7.05 -7.07 -22.32
N GLY A 97 -6.74 -6.99 -23.61
CA GLY A 97 -5.43 -7.39 -24.13
C GLY A 97 -4.29 -6.45 -23.71
N VAL A 98 -3.06 -6.96 -23.82
CA VAL A 98 -1.85 -6.20 -23.51
C VAL A 98 -1.62 -5.02 -24.48
N LYS A 99 -1.92 -5.20 -25.78
CA LYS A 99 -1.80 -4.14 -26.79
C LYS A 99 -3.04 -3.24 -26.88
N ASP A 100 -4.20 -3.82 -26.59
CA ASP A 100 -5.51 -3.21 -26.85
C ASP A 100 -6.37 -3.26 -25.57
N PRO A 101 -5.93 -2.65 -24.46
CA PRO A 101 -6.71 -2.63 -23.23
C PRO A 101 -7.94 -1.72 -23.38
N SER A 102 -9.05 -2.07 -22.72
CA SER A 102 -10.23 -1.20 -22.66
C SER A 102 -10.02 -0.07 -21.67
N ILE A 103 -9.98 1.15 -22.20
CA ILE A 103 -9.82 2.37 -21.41
C ILE A 103 -11.03 2.59 -20.50
N GLU A 104 -12.23 2.21 -20.93
CA GLU A 104 -13.46 2.28 -20.14
C GLU A 104 -13.35 1.40 -18.90
N LYS A 105 -12.94 0.13 -19.07
CA LYS A 105 -12.71 -0.78 -17.94
C LYS A 105 -11.63 -0.29 -16.98
N ILE A 106 -10.55 0.30 -17.51
CA ILE A 106 -9.48 0.88 -16.69
C ILE A 106 -10.01 2.06 -15.88
N THR A 107 -10.71 3.01 -16.51
CA THR A 107 -11.22 4.21 -15.84
C THR A 107 -12.30 3.90 -14.80
N GLU A 108 -13.17 2.92 -15.06
CA GLU A 108 -14.13 2.40 -14.07
C GLU A 108 -13.46 1.90 -12.79
N LEU A 109 -12.27 1.31 -12.91
CA LEU A 109 -11.50 0.81 -11.77
C LEU A 109 -10.84 1.93 -10.97
N LYS A 110 -10.88 3.19 -11.42
CA LYS A 110 -10.29 4.34 -10.73
C LYS A 110 -8.86 4.06 -10.21
N PRO A 111 -7.93 3.63 -11.07
CA PRO A 111 -6.55 3.42 -10.67
C PRO A 111 -5.85 4.75 -10.37
N ASP A 112 -4.84 4.69 -9.51
CA ASP A 112 -3.89 5.79 -9.28
C ASP A 112 -2.53 5.53 -9.97
N LEU A 113 -2.32 4.33 -10.51
CA LEU A 113 -1.20 3.99 -11.38
C LEU A 113 -1.61 2.94 -12.42
N VAL A 114 -1.18 3.13 -13.67
CA VAL A 114 -1.25 2.11 -14.72
C VAL A 114 0.17 1.80 -15.18
N ILE A 115 0.56 0.52 -15.14
CA ILE A 115 1.88 0.06 -15.56
C ILE A 115 1.76 -0.60 -16.94
N GLY A 116 2.35 0.04 -17.95
CA GLY A 116 2.45 -0.51 -19.30
C GLY A 116 3.70 -1.38 -19.49
N GLY A 117 3.65 -2.31 -20.45
CA GLY A 117 4.83 -3.02 -20.92
C GLY A 117 5.51 -2.30 -22.11
N ALA A 118 6.63 -2.85 -22.58
CA ALA A 118 7.46 -2.26 -23.64
C ALA A 118 6.79 -2.10 -25.02
N HIS A 119 5.61 -2.69 -25.22
CA HIS A 119 4.84 -2.62 -26.46
C HIS A 119 4.01 -1.34 -26.59
N PHE A 120 3.85 -0.55 -25.52
CA PHE A 120 3.20 0.75 -25.62
C PHE A 120 4.10 1.72 -26.37
N SER A 121 3.52 2.55 -27.23
CA SER A 121 4.22 3.67 -27.85
C SER A 121 4.04 4.93 -27.01
N LYS A 122 5.00 5.85 -27.10
CA LYS A 122 4.91 7.16 -26.43
C LYS A 122 3.64 7.92 -26.80
N ASP A 123 3.14 7.76 -28.03
CA ASP A 123 1.93 8.43 -28.49
C ASP A 123 0.64 7.91 -27.83
N THR A 124 0.66 6.66 -27.34
CA THR A 124 -0.47 6.05 -26.62
C THR A 124 -0.50 6.49 -25.16
N VAL A 125 0.66 6.80 -24.58
CA VAL A 125 0.82 7.22 -23.18
C VAL A 125 0.89 8.75 -23.13
N LYS A 126 -0.26 9.43 -23.29
CA LYS A 126 -0.36 10.88 -23.15
C LYS A 126 -0.90 11.24 -21.77
#